data_AF-A0A1H0IBU3-F1
#
_entry.id   AF-A0A1H0IBU3-F1
#
_cell.length_a   1.000
_cell.length_b   1.000
_cell.length_c   1.000
_cell.angle_alpha   90.00
_cell.angle_beta   90.00
_cell.angle_gamma   90.00
#
_symmetry.space_group_name_H-M   'P 1'
#
loop_
_entity.id
_entity.type
_entity.pdbx_description
1 polymer ?
#
loop_
_entity_poly.entity_id
_entity_poly.type
_entity_poly.pdbx_seq_one_letter_code
_entity_poly.pdbx_strand_id
1 'polypeptide(L)'
;MLIKLSQRGATLIELFAALVLLTFIGAVSYHFLFNSYVFQERSEERIDLIQESNLLTEELRSLHQQSAAIYWDEGGNLYAASSSERKLNHHEVQVVSLSVNNEILDKNSTYTLNPNRVTFDIQLMSGRYTHEITVTTNRPEEFHYVPEEHISGESE
;
A
#
# COMPACT_ATOMS: atom_id res chain seq x y z
N MET A 1 21.96 -68.22 33.98
CA MET A 1 22.25 -67.46 32.74
C MET A 1 21.95 -66.00 33.02
N LEU A 2 22.94 -65.26 33.52
CA LEU A 2 22.77 -63.85 33.89
C LEU A 2 22.93 -63.00 32.64
N ILE A 3 21.83 -62.38 32.20
CA ILE A 3 21.84 -61.30 31.23
C ILE A 3 22.62 -60.15 31.87
N LYS A 4 23.89 -59.99 31.51
CA LYS A 4 24.65 -58.78 31.82
C LYS A 4 24.08 -57.66 30.95
N LEU A 5 23.08 -56.95 31.48
CA LEU A 5 22.75 -55.62 30.99
C LEU A 5 24.01 -54.77 31.18
N SER A 6 24.72 -54.53 30.09
CA SER A 6 25.85 -53.62 30.07
C SER A 6 25.32 -52.22 30.40
N GLN A 7 25.44 -51.79 31.65
CA GLN A 7 25.28 -50.40 32.05
C GLN A 7 26.46 -49.60 31.46
N ARG A 8 26.41 -49.35 30.15
CA ARG A 8 27.26 -48.36 29.50
C ARG A 8 26.76 -46.99 29.93
N GLY A 9 27.42 -46.37 30.89
CA GLY A 9 27.22 -44.95 31.18
C GLY A 9 27.54 -44.11 29.94
N ALA A 10 26.81 -43.01 29.75
CA ALA A 10 27.07 -42.08 28.66
C ALA A 10 28.54 -41.65 28.70
N THR A 11 29.27 -41.87 27.61
CA THR A 11 30.67 -41.43 27.56
C THR A 11 30.70 -39.91 27.37
N LEU A 12 31.70 -39.24 27.95
CA LEU A 12 31.85 -37.78 27.82
C LEU A 12 31.83 -37.34 26.35
N ILE A 13 32.44 -38.13 25.47
CA ILE A 13 32.47 -37.91 24.02
C ILE A 13 31.07 -37.94 23.41
N GLU A 14 30.21 -38.88 23.83
CA GLU A 14 28.82 -38.99 23.38
C GLU A 14 28.01 -37.75 23.77
N LEU A 15 28.22 -37.23 24.99
CA LEU A 15 27.59 -36.00 25.45
C LEU A 15 28.04 -34.79 24.62
N PHE A 16 29.34 -34.66 24.35
CA PHE A 16 29.88 -33.59 23.52
C PHE A 16 29.37 -33.67 22.07
N ALA A 17 29.32 -34.88 21.50
CA ALA A 17 28.77 -35.09 20.16
C ALA A 17 27.30 -34.69 20.08
N ALA A 18 26.49 -35.08 21.07
CA ALA A 18 25.08 -34.68 21.16
C ALA A 18 24.93 -33.16 21.29
N LEU A 19 25.78 -32.50 22.07
CA LEU A 19 25.74 -31.04 22.27
C LEU A 19 26.14 -30.27 20.99
N VAL A 20 27.14 -30.76 20.27
CA VAL A 20 27.54 -30.21 18.95
C VAL A 20 26.40 -30.38 17.93
N LEU A 21 25.75 -31.55 17.90
CA LEU A 21 24.60 -31.75 17.01
C LEU A 21 23.43 -30.84 17.37
N LEU A 22 23.14 -30.68 18.67
CA LEU A 22 22.04 -29.83 19.12
C LEU A 22 22.29 -28.35 18.83
N THR A 23 23.52 -27.88 18.97
CA THR A 23 23.89 -26.50 18.59
C THR A 23 23.79 -26.29 17.09
N PHE A 24 24.21 -27.26 16.28
CA PHE A 24 24.08 -27.18 14.82
C PHE A 24 22.61 -27.13 14.39
N ILE A 25 21.77 -28.03 14.93
CA ILE A 25 20.32 -28.04 14.67
C ILE A 25 19.70 -26.72 15.14
N GLY A 26 20.05 -26.25 16.34
CA GLY A 26 19.57 -24.99 16.89
C GLY A 26 19.91 -23.79 15.99
N ALA A 27 21.14 -23.71 15.48
CA ALA A 27 21.57 -22.64 14.60
C ALA A 27 20.81 -22.64 13.27
N VAL A 28 20.61 -23.82 12.66
CA VAL A 28 19.86 -23.95 11.40
C VAL A 28 18.38 -23.58 11.61
N SER A 29 17.76 -24.10 12.67
CA SER A 29 16.37 -23.77 13.02
C SER A 29 16.20 -22.27 13.30
N TYR A 30 17.12 -21.66 14.05
CA TYR A 30 17.10 -20.22 14.32
C TYR A 30 17.21 -19.41 13.03
N HIS A 31 18.12 -19.79 12.12
CA HIS A 31 18.28 -19.09 10.85
C HIS A 31 17.00 -19.15 10.00
N PHE A 32 16.35 -20.32 9.95
CA PHE A 32 15.09 -20.47 9.23
C PHE A 32 13.97 -19.63 9.84
N LEU A 33 13.80 -19.68 11.17
CA LEU A 33 12.80 -18.89 11.89
C LEU A 33 13.02 -17.39 11.69
N PHE A 34 14.27 -16.93 11.81
CA PHE A 34 14.63 -15.53 11.60
C PHE A 34 14.31 -15.07 10.17
N ASN A 35 14.70 -15.86 9.17
CA ASN A 35 14.41 -15.55 7.77
C ASN A 35 12.90 -15.57 7.49
N SER A 36 12.15 -16.50 8.07
CA SER A 36 10.70 -16.57 7.95
C SER A 36 10.04 -15.32 8.54
N TYR A 37 10.51 -14.86 9.70
CA TYR A 37 9.98 -13.65 10.33
C TYR A 37 10.25 -12.40 9.49
N VAL A 38 11.50 -12.22 9.04
CA VAL A 38 11.86 -11.09 8.15
C VAL A 38 11.08 -11.15 6.84
N PHE A 39 10.87 -12.34 6.28
CA PHE A 39 10.07 -12.49 5.07
C PHE A 39 8.60 -12.11 5.29
N GLN A 40 8.03 -12.51 6.42
CA GLN A 40 6.64 -12.18 6.78
C GLN A 40 6.45 -10.67 6.92
N GLU A 41 7.31 -10.00 7.68
CA GLU A 41 7.27 -8.54 7.88
C GLU A 41 7.29 -7.79 6.53
N ARG A 42 8.20 -8.20 5.64
CA ARG A 42 8.30 -7.64 4.28
C ARG A 42 7.06 -7.92 3.42
N SER A 43 6.45 -9.08 3.61
CA SER A 43 5.24 -9.45 2.88
C SER A 43 4.05 -8.61 3.34
N GLU A 44 3.94 -8.36 4.64
CA GLU A 44 2.90 -7.53 5.24
C GLU A 44 3.02 -6.08 4.75
N GLU A 45 4.20 -5.46 4.86
CA GLU A 45 4.44 -4.09 4.37
C GLU A 45 4.08 -3.91 2.88
N ARG A 46 4.37 -4.92 2.04
CA ARG A 46 4.02 -4.89 0.62
C ARG A 46 2.52 -5.00 0.38
N ILE A 47 1.85 -5.88 1.13
CA ILE A 47 0.40 -6.08 1.02
C ILE A 47 -0.33 -4.80 1.42
N ASP A 48 0.11 -4.16 2.50
CA ASP A 48 -0.48 -2.91 2.99
C ASP A 48 -0.34 -1.79 1.95
N LEU A 49 0.84 -1.65 1.32
CA LEU A 49 1.05 -0.68 0.24
C LEU A 49 0.10 -0.88 -0.94
N ILE A 50 -0.17 -2.13 -1.32
CA ILE A 50 -1.07 -2.44 -2.44
C ILE A 50 -2.52 -2.13 -2.05
N GLN A 51 -2.94 -2.49 -0.84
CA GLN A 51 -4.28 -2.18 -0.35
C GLN A 51 -4.49 -0.68 -0.25
N GLU A 52 -3.52 0.04 0.31
CA GLU A 52 -3.53 1.48 0.44
C GLU A 52 -3.58 2.17 -0.93
N SER A 53 -2.79 1.69 -1.88
CA SER A 53 -2.82 2.15 -3.28
C SER A 53 -4.23 2.08 -3.88
N ASN A 54 -4.91 0.94 -3.70
CA ASN A 54 -6.25 0.73 -4.25
C ASN A 54 -7.28 1.64 -3.57
N LEU A 55 -7.22 1.79 -2.25
CA LEU A 55 -8.08 2.69 -1.50
C LEU A 55 -7.86 4.14 -1.93
N LEU A 56 -6.60 4.60 -1.95
CA LEU A 56 -6.24 5.95 -2.35
C LEU A 56 -6.66 6.25 -3.80
N THR A 57 -6.53 5.27 -4.70
CA THR A 57 -7.00 5.38 -6.08
C THR A 57 -8.50 5.67 -6.16
N GLU A 58 -9.31 4.92 -5.42
CA GLU A 58 -10.77 5.12 -5.39
C GLU A 58 -11.15 6.45 -4.74
N GLU A 59 -10.44 6.86 -3.69
CA GLU A 59 -10.67 8.14 -3.04
C GLU A 59 -10.33 9.33 -3.95
N LEU A 60 -9.18 9.30 -4.64
CA LEU A 60 -8.80 10.32 -5.59
C LEU A 60 -9.78 10.39 -6.76
N ARG A 61 -10.26 9.24 -7.23
CA ARG A 61 -11.32 9.17 -8.25
C ARG A 61 -12.62 9.80 -7.75
N SER A 62 -13.01 9.54 -6.51
CA SER A 62 -14.21 10.12 -5.90
C SER A 62 -14.10 11.62 -5.71
N LEU A 63 -12.97 12.12 -5.19
CA LEU A 63 -12.69 13.54 -5.04
C LEU A 63 -12.65 14.23 -6.40
N HIS A 64 -12.05 13.58 -7.40
CA HIS A 64 -12.09 14.06 -8.77
C HIS A 64 -13.52 14.11 -9.30
N GLN A 65 -14.40 13.15 -9.05
CA GLN A 65 -15.80 13.26 -9.50
C GLN A 65 -16.54 14.44 -8.86
N GLN A 66 -16.16 14.85 -7.66
CA GLN A 66 -16.83 15.90 -6.88
C GLN A 66 -16.27 17.32 -7.10
N SER A 67 -15.22 17.49 -7.91
CA SER A 67 -14.46 18.76 -7.98
C SER A 67 -13.87 19.20 -6.66
N ALA A 68 -13.58 18.24 -5.79
CA ALA A 68 -12.95 18.50 -4.52
C ALA A 68 -11.46 18.83 -4.73
N ALA A 69 -10.89 19.53 -3.76
CA ALA A 69 -9.46 19.75 -3.70
C ALA A 69 -8.76 18.62 -2.93
N ILE A 70 -7.47 18.47 -3.18
CA ILE A 70 -6.57 17.63 -2.39
C ILE A 70 -5.52 18.52 -1.74
N TYR A 71 -5.06 18.15 -0.56
CA TYR A 71 -3.97 18.84 0.14
C TYR A 71 -2.90 17.84 0.53
N TRP A 72 -1.64 18.15 0.25
CA TRP A 72 -0.48 17.34 0.62
C TRP A 72 0.31 18.03 1.73
N ASP A 73 0.50 17.38 2.87
CA ASP A 73 1.26 17.96 3.99
C ASP A 73 2.78 17.70 3.91
N GLU A 74 3.54 18.28 4.85
CA GLU A 74 4.98 18.05 4.93
C GLU A 74 5.34 16.61 5.38
N GLY A 75 4.45 16.00 6.16
CA GLY A 75 4.58 14.65 6.74
C GLY A 75 4.29 13.51 5.78
N GLY A 76 3.94 13.79 4.51
CA GLY A 76 3.62 12.76 3.52
C GLY A 76 2.18 12.25 3.60
N ASN A 77 1.28 12.99 4.21
CA ASN A 77 -0.14 12.67 4.29
C ASN A 77 -0.94 13.47 3.27
N LEU A 78 -1.94 12.82 2.68
CA LEU A 78 -2.91 13.46 1.80
C LEU A 78 -4.22 13.67 2.54
N TYR A 79 -4.87 14.79 2.25
CA TYR A 79 -6.14 15.18 2.85
C TYR A 79 -7.12 15.64 1.78
N ALA A 80 -8.41 15.50 2.06
CA ALA A 80 -9.45 16.20 1.30
C ALA A 80 -9.32 17.71 1.60
N ALA A 81 -9.00 18.52 0.60
CA ALA A 81 -8.92 19.99 0.60
C ALA A 81 -7.96 20.70 1.60
N SER A 82 -7.87 20.29 2.86
CA SER A 82 -7.05 20.94 3.90
C SER A 82 -6.53 19.97 4.98
N SER A 83 -5.49 20.37 5.73
CA SER A 83 -4.89 19.56 6.81
C SER A 83 -5.84 19.27 7.99
N SER A 84 -6.91 20.05 8.14
CA SER A 84 -7.94 19.85 9.17
C SER A 84 -9.05 18.89 8.77
N GLU A 85 -9.07 18.48 7.50
CA GLU A 85 -10.11 17.63 6.94
C GLU A 85 -9.72 16.15 6.98
N ARG A 86 -10.51 15.31 6.32
CA ARG A 86 -10.33 13.86 6.30
C ARG A 86 -8.99 13.50 5.63
N LYS A 87 -8.13 12.83 6.39
CA LYS A 87 -6.92 12.17 5.87
C LYS A 87 -7.33 11.05 4.89
N LEU A 88 -6.69 11.01 3.73
CA LEU A 88 -6.96 10.05 2.64
C LEU A 88 -6.08 8.80 2.76
N ASN A 89 -4.87 8.94 3.29
CA ASN A 89 -4.01 7.80 3.57
C ASN A 89 -4.26 7.27 5.00
N HIS A 90 -4.38 5.96 5.19
CA HIS A 90 -4.87 5.36 6.44
C HIS A 90 -3.78 4.68 7.27
N HIS A 91 -2.88 3.96 6.63
CA HIS A 91 -1.82 3.20 7.31
C HIS A 91 -0.58 4.07 7.59
N GLU A 92 0.51 3.49 8.11
CA GLU A 92 1.84 4.11 8.20
C GLU A 92 2.47 4.39 6.81
N VAL A 93 1.64 4.50 5.79
CA VAL A 93 2.00 4.78 4.41
C VAL A 93 2.09 6.28 4.20
N GLN A 94 3.24 6.71 3.68
CA GLN A 94 3.53 8.09 3.38
C GLN A 94 3.63 8.29 1.87
N VAL A 95 3.11 9.42 1.40
CA VAL A 95 3.27 9.92 0.04
C VAL A 95 4.58 10.69 -0.02
N VAL A 96 5.52 10.15 -0.79
CA VAL A 96 6.88 10.67 -0.96
C VAL A 96 6.93 11.68 -2.10
N SER A 97 6.22 11.37 -3.19
CA SER A 97 6.05 12.25 -4.33
C SER A 97 4.61 12.17 -4.83
N LEU A 98 4.10 13.30 -5.29
CA LEU A 98 2.80 13.43 -5.91
C LEU A 98 2.94 14.35 -7.10
N SER A 99 2.52 13.88 -8.27
CA SER A 99 2.31 14.73 -9.43
C SER A 99 0.88 14.61 -9.93
N VAL A 100 0.35 15.72 -10.42
CA VAL A 100 -0.97 15.81 -11.02
C VAL A 100 -0.82 16.42 -12.41
N ASN A 101 -1.27 15.71 -13.44
CA ASN A 101 -1.15 16.12 -14.85
C ASN A 101 0.29 16.46 -15.26
N ASN A 102 1.26 15.67 -14.79
CA ASN A 102 2.71 15.87 -14.98
C ASN A 102 3.30 17.08 -14.23
N GLU A 103 2.54 17.75 -13.37
CA GLU A 103 3.05 18.80 -12.48
C GLU A 103 3.28 18.21 -11.09
N ILE A 104 4.52 18.27 -10.60
CA ILE A 104 4.84 17.86 -9.24
C ILE A 104 4.19 18.86 -8.29
N LEU A 105 3.37 18.38 -7.36
CA LEU A 105 2.82 19.25 -6.32
C LEU A 105 3.90 19.56 -5.29
N ASP A 106 3.87 20.77 -4.76
CA ASP A 106 4.66 21.08 -3.59
C ASP A 106 3.98 20.54 -2.33
N LYS A 107 4.78 20.20 -1.32
CA LYS A 107 4.25 19.92 0.02
C LYS A 107 3.63 21.18 0.61
N ASN A 108 2.67 21.01 1.52
CA ASN A 108 1.86 22.06 2.11
C ASN A 108 1.08 22.89 1.07
N SER A 109 0.68 22.24 -0.03
CA SER A 109 -0.11 22.87 -1.10
C SER A 109 -1.46 22.17 -1.28
N THR A 110 -2.44 22.95 -1.74
CA THR A 110 -3.77 22.47 -2.12
C THR A 110 -3.90 22.54 -3.63
N TYR A 111 -4.45 21.48 -4.24
CA TYR A 111 -4.74 21.42 -5.67
C TYR A 111 -6.22 21.10 -5.89
N THR A 112 -6.90 21.93 -6.68
CA THR A 112 -8.30 21.72 -7.04
C THR A 112 -8.42 20.85 -8.27
N LEU A 113 -9.14 19.74 -8.17
CA LEU A 113 -9.35 18.79 -9.26
C LEU A 113 -10.43 19.35 -10.21
N ASN A 114 -10.04 20.20 -11.17
CA ASN A 114 -10.97 20.85 -12.10
C ASN A 114 -11.01 20.25 -13.54
N PRO A 115 -9.94 19.68 -14.12
CA PRO A 115 -10.01 19.27 -15.53
C PRO A 115 -10.87 18.01 -15.72
N ASN A 116 -11.47 17.85 -16.90
CA ASN A 116 -12.27 16.67 -17.25
C ASN A 116 -11.48 15.35 -17.16
N ARG A 117 -10.15 15.44 -17.26
CA ARG A 117 -9.21 14.33 -17.08
C ARG A 117 -8.12 14.76 -16.11
N VAL A 118 -7.88 13.94 -15.10
CA VAL A 118 -6.76 14.09 -14.17
C VAL A 118 -5.93 12.82 -14.18
N THR A 119 -4.61 12.95 -14.31
CA THR A 119 -3.65 11.87 -14.06
C THR A 119 -2.91 12.18 -12.77
N PHE A 120 -2.90 11.23 -11.83
CA PHE A 120 -2.09 11.27 -10.62
C PHE A 120 -0.95 10.28 -10.78
N ASP A 121 0.28 10.70 -10.48
CA ASP A 121 1.41 9.79 -10.28
C ASP A 121 1.89 9.97 -8.84
N ILE A 122 1.82 8.90 -8.05
CA ILE A 122 2.07 8.94 -6.60
C ILE A 122 3.05 7.86 -6.23
N GLN A 123 4.08 8.24 -5.48
CA GLN A 123 4.99 7.29 -4.84
C GLN A 123 4.63 7.17 -3.36
N LEU A 124 4.18 5.97 -2.99
CA LEU A 124 3.87 5.58 -1.61
C LEU A 124 5.06 4.88 -0.98
N MET A 125 5.23 5.04 0.33
CA MET A 125 6.27 4.40 1.12
C MET A 125 5.72 3.86 2.44
N SER A 126 6.06 2.62 2.76
CA SER A 126 5.80 1.98 4.05
C SER A 126 7.08 1.28 4.50
N GLY A 127 7.62 1.68 5.65
CA GLY A 127 8.93 1.19 6.12
C GLY A 127 10.04 1.42 5.11
N ARG A 128 10.57 0.34 4.52
CA ARG A 128 11.62 0.38 3.49
C ARG A 128 11.12 0.16 2.06
N TYR A 129 9.81 -0.03 1.88
CA TYR A 129 9.22 -0.34 0.60
C TYR A 129 8.58 0.89 -0.02
N THR A 130 8.77 1.01 -1.32
CA THR A 130 8.12 2.04 -2.13
C THR A 130 7.25 1.39 -3.19
N HIS A 131 6.08 1.97 -3.44
CA HIS A 131 5.18 1.56 -4.49
C HIS A 131 4.73 2.78 -5.30
N GLU A 132 4.70 2.65 -6.62
CA GLU A 132 4.29 3.72 -7.51
C GLU A 132 2.92 3.39 -8.09
N ILE A 133 2.06 4.40 -8.10
CA ILE A 133 0.69 4.29 -8.60
C ILE A 133 0.47 5.40 -9.60
N THR A 134 -0.11 5.04 -10.74
CA THR A 134 -0.56 5.98 -11.77
C THR A 134 -2.06 5.82 -11.91
N VAL A 135 -2.81 6.88 -11.60
CA VAL A 135 -4.27 6.89 -11.65
C VAL A 135 -4.71 7.91 -12.68
N THR A 136 -5.30 7.45 -13.79
CA THR A 136 -5.98 8.34 -14.73
C THR A 136 -7.48 8.26 -14.51
N THR A 137 -8.11 9.39 -14.25
CA THR A 137 -9.56 9.50 -14.04
C THR A 137 -10.16 10.51 -15.01
N ASN A 138 -11.31 10.15 -15.57
CA ASN A 138 -12.11 11.01 -16.45
C ASN A 138 -13.44 11.29 -15.75
N ARG A 139 -13.91 12.54 -15.80
CA ARG A 139 -15.29 12.84 -15.50
C ARG A 139 -16.17 12.47 -16.69
N PRO A 140 -17.32 11.83 -16.46
CA PRO A 140 -18.34 11.77 -17.50
C PRO A 140 -18.78 13.19 -17.85
N GLU A 141 -18.86 13.53 -19.14
CA GLU A 141 -19.43 14.80 -19.59
C GLU A 141 -20.85 14.94 -19.04
N GLU A 142 -21.21 16.16 -18.63
CA GLU A 142 -22.56 16.48 -18.15
C GLU A 142 -23.56 16.12 -19.26
N PHE A 143 -24.48 15.21 -18.97
CA PHE A 143 -25.43 14.72 -19.98
C PHE A 143 -26.43 15.85 -20.30
N HIS A 144 -26.15 16.63 -21.34
CA HIS A 144 -27.09 17.63 -21.84
C HIS A 144 -28.21 16.92 -22.62
N TYR A 145 -29.34 16.68 -21.97
CA TYR A 145 -30.56 16.32 -22.66
C TYR A 145 -31.02 17.52 -23.50
N VAL A 146 -30.86 17.42 -24.82
CA VAL A 146 -31.48 18.34 -25.78
C VAL A 146 -32.83 17.71 -26.15
N PRO A 147 -33.98 18.21 -25.64
CA PRO A 147 -35.27 17.70 -26.08
C PRO A 147 -35.42 17.95 -27.58
N GLU A 148 -35.76 16.91 -28.34
CA GLU A 148 -36.21 17.07 -29.72
C GLU A 148 -37.46 17.95 -29.72
N GLU A 149 -37.37 19.14 -30.33
CA GLU A 149 -38.56 19.93 -30.64
C GLU A 149 -39.42 19.12 -31.63
N HIS A 150 -40.52 18.57 -31.13
CA HIS A 150 -41.56 18.01 -31.98
C HIS A 150 -42.14 19.15 -32.84
N ILE A 151 -41.69 19.26 -34.08
CA ILE A 151 -42.34 20.09 -35.09
C ILE A 151 -43.70 19.46 -35.38
N SER A 152 -44.76 19.92 -34.71
CA SER A 152 -46.13 19.65 -35.14
C SER A 152 -46.40 20.50 -36.37
N GLY A 153 -46.18 19.92 -37.55
CA GLY A 153 -46.75 20.43 -38.78
C GLY A 153 -48.26 20.22 -38.75
N GLU A 154 -48.99 21.21 -38.26
CA GLU A 154 -50.34 21.49 -38.74
C GLU A 154 -50.21 21.96 -40.19
N SER A 155 -50.79 21.20 -41.12
CA SER A 155 -51.23 21.74 -42.39
C SER A 155 -52.56 21.09 -42.72
N GLU A 156 -53.58 21.94 -42.65
CA GLU A 156 -54.95 21.80 -43.14
C GLU A 156 -55.05 21.29 -44.59
#